data_AF-A0A3A0DV51-F1
#
_entry.id   AF-A0A3A0DV51-F1
#
_cell.length_a   1.000
_cell.length_b   1.000
_cell.length_c   1.000
_cell.angle_alpha   90.00
_cell.angle_beta   90.00
_cell.angle_gamma   90.00
#
_symmetry.space_group_name_H-M   'P 1'
#
loop_
_entity.id
_entity.type
_entity.pdbx_description
1 polymer ?
#
loop_
_entity_poly.entity_id
_entity_poly.type
_entity_poly.pdbx_seq_one_letter_code
_entity_poly.pdbx_strand_id
1 'polypeptide(L)'
;MSLMQQIVNEVRFPIFIIFVICFALVSCSGQPTEPAFEEKLVVNGFLKAGGGVDSIMVSKTIPIEEKFDAAISRVRGAVVRVRRAGDRWFTLAEYPPAIVRDDQGNVIDEVGGIYFLPPESLRVESGQTYELSVAALGLEVGAQTTVPPQISIVEMNRGERYGDRPLFASGDRQKLCGCSAFQRVLAAAARRDDLSHHCRRRQR
;
A
#
# COMPACT_ATOMS: atom_id res chain seq x y z
N MET A 1 -21.42 66.53 40.74
CA MET A 1 -21.48 65.33 39.88
C MET A 1 -22.74 65.45 39.03
N SER A 2 -22.58 65.55 37.72
CA SER A 2 -23.57 66.09 36.78
C SER A 2 -24.65 65.07 36.41
N LEU A 3 -25.93 65.47 36.46
CA LEU A 3 -27.11 64.70 36.04
C LEU A 3 -27.01 64.12 34.62
N MET A 4 -26.19 64.72 33.76
CA MET A 4 -25.91 64.20 32.41
C MET A 4 -25.17 62.85 32.42
N GLN A 5 -24.43 62.52 33.48
CA GLN A 5 -23.64 61.29 33.57
C GLN A 5 -24.50 60.08 34.01
N GLN A 6 -25.66 60.33 34.63
CA GLN A 6 -26.55 59.29 35.15
C GLN A 6 -27.45 58.67 34.06
N ILE A 7 -27.91 59.47 33.09
CA ILE A 7 -28.73 59.00 31.95
C ILE A 7 -27.92 58.13 30.98
N VAL A 8 -26.64 58.44 30.81
CA VAL A 8 -25.77 57.69 29.89
C VAL A 8 -25.53 56.25 30.37
N ASN A 9 -25.55 56.00 31.68
CA ASN A 9 -25.39 54.65 32.23
C ASN A 9 -26.68 53.81 32.15
N GLU A 10 -27.85 54.43 32.32
CA GLU A 10 -29.16 53.76 32.20
C GLU A 10 -29.45 53.25 30.78
N VAL A 11 -28.96 53.94 29.74
CA VAL A 11 -29.17 53.54 28.34
C VAL A 11 -28.08 52.56 27.85
N ARG A 12 -26.87 52.63 28.42
CA ARG A 12 -25.75 51.72 28.05
C ARG A 12 -25.95 50.30 28.54
N PHE A 13 -26.56 50.11 29.71
CA PHE A 13 -26.81 48.80 30.30
C PHE A 13 -27.77 47.92 29.47
N PRO A 14 -28.95 48.39 29.01
CA PRO A 14 -29.85 47.58 28.19
C PRO A 14 -29.28 47.29 26.80
N ILE A 15 -28.52 48.21 26.21
CA ILE A 15 -27.85 47.99 24.92
C ILE A 15 -26.81 46.86 25.04
N PHE A 16 -26.05 46.82 26.14
CA PHE A 16 -25.09 45.76 26.39
C PHE A 16 -25.77 44.40 26.55
N ILE A 17 -26.89 44.34 27.28
CA ILE A 17 -27.67 43.09 27.46
C ILE A 17 -28.22 42.59 26.11
N ILE A 18 -28.79 43.48 25.30
CA ILE A 18 -29.31 43.13 23.97
C ILE A 18 -28.17 42.61 23.08
N PHE A 19 -26.99 43.25 23.12
CA PHE A 19 -25.83 42.80 22.37
C PHE A 19 -25.37 41.40 22.80
N VAL A 20 -25.30 41.13 24.09
CA VAL A 20 -24.94 39.81 24.64
C VAL A 20 -25.97 38.74 24.26
N ILE A 21 -27.26 39.04 24.32
CA ILE A 21 -28.34 38.12 23.94
C ILE A 21 -28.26 37.81 22.44
N CYS A 22 -28.08 38.83 21.59
CA CYS A 22 -27.91 38.62 20.15
C CYS A 22 -26.67 37.76 19.85
N PHE A 23 -25.56 37.95 20.56
CA PHE A 23 -24.35 37.15 20.37
C PHE A 23 -24.54 35.68 20.83
N ALA A 24 -25.28 35.47 21.92
CA ALA A 24 -25.63 34.14 22.42
C ALA A 24 -26.56 33.39 21.44
N LEU A 25 -27.50 34.09 20.81
CA LEU A 25 -28.41 33.50 19.82
C LEU A 25 -27.71 33.14 18.51
N VAL A 26 -26.73 33.94 18.06
CA VAL A 26 -25.93 33.65 16.86
C VAL A 26 -24.92 32.51 17.10
N SER A 27 -24.37 32.40 18.32
CA SER A 27 -23.45 31.30 18.66
C SER A 27 -24.13 29.94 18.85
N CYS A 28 -25.46 29.92 18.90
CA CYS A 28 -26.27 28.69 18.98
C CYS A 28 -26.87 28.30 17.62
N SER A 29 -26.39 28.86 16.50
CA SER A 29 -26.69 28.30 15.19
C SER A 29 -25.97 26.95 15.08
N GLY A 30 -26.64 25.89 15.53
CA GLY A 30 -26.14 24.52 15.68
C GLY A 30 -25.85 23.82 14.36
N GLN A 31 -24.94 24.38 13.57
CA GLN A 31 -24.26 23.59 12.55
C GLN A 31 -23.43 22.53 13.29
N PRO A 32 -23.66 21.24 13.03
CA PRO A 32 -22.82 20.19 13.58
C PRO A 32 -21.37 20.50 13.22
N THR A 33 -20.51 20.63 14.24
CA THR A 33 -19.06 20.73 14.03
C THR A 33 -18.48 19.43 13.48
N GLU A 34 -19.25 18.34 13.54
CA GLU A 34 -18.86 17.05 12.98
C GLU A 34 -19.40 16.90 11.55
N PRO A 35 -18.53 16.58 10.58
CA PRO A 35 -18.96 16.26 9.24
C PRO A 35 -19.84 14.99 9.26
N ALA A 36 -20.85 14.95 8.38
CA ALA A 36 -21.64 13.73 8.20
C ALA A 36 -20.75 12.56 7.80
N PHE A 37 -20.98 11.39 8.41
CA PHE A 37 -20.24 10.19 8.09
C PHE A 37 -20.50 9.75 6.64
N GLU A 38 -19.42 9.52 5.89
CA GLU A 38 -19.47 8.93 4.56
C GLU A 38 -18.84 7.54 4.60
N GLU A 39 -19.61 6.52 4.20
CA GLU A 39 -19.10 5.15 4.10
C GLU A 39 -18.07 5.05 2.98
N LYS A 40 -16.89 4.48 3.30
CA LYS A 40 -15.78 4.29 2.37
C LYS A 40 -15.36 2.84 2.35
N LEU A 41 -15.04 2.34 1.17
CA LEU A 41 -14.42 1.03 1.02
C LEU A 41 -12.94 1.10 1.40
N VAL A 42 -12.49 0.13 2.17
CA VAL A 42 -11.09 -0.04 2.60
C VAL A 42 -10.61 -1.39 2.11
N VAL A 43 -9.48 -1.42 1.41
CA VAL A 43 -8.93 -2.64 0.84
C VAL A 43 -7.52 -2.82 1.37
N ASN A 44 -7.28 -3.97 1.99
CA ASN A 44 -5.99 -4.35 2.54
C ASN A 44 -5.50 -5.62 1.86
N GLY A 45 -4.23 -5.65 1.45
CA GLY A 45 -3.67 -6.82 0.79
C GLY A 45 -2.16 -6.74 0.68
N PHE A 46 -1.52 -7.91 0.60
CA PHE A 46 -0.07 -8.01 0.49
C PHE A 46 0.31 -8.87 -0.71
N LEU A 47 1.21 -8.37 -1.54
CA LEU A 47 1.75 -9.12 -2.67
C LEU A 47 3.16 -9.59 -2.33
N LYS A 48 3.38 -10.91 -2.36
CA LYS A 48 4.68 -11.53 -2.10
C LYS A 48 5.24 -12.14 -3.38
N ALA A 49 6.45 -11.72 -3.76
CA ALA A 49 7.16 -12.29 -4.89
C ALA A 49 7.28 -13.83 -4.79
N GLY A 50 7.04 -14.53 -5.90
CA GLY A 50 7.01 -15.98 -6.01
C GLY A 50 5.72 -16.64 -5.49
N GLY A 51 4.85 -15.89 -4.81
CA GLY A 51 3.55 -16.34 -4.32
C GLY A 51 2.41 -16.09 -5.30
N GLY A 52 1.23 -16.62 -4.98
CA GLY A 52 -0.03 -16.21 -5.60
C GLY A 52 -0.55 -14.90 -4.97
N VAL A 53 -1.59 -14.33 -5.56
CA VAL A 53 -2.34 -13.23 -4.93
C VAL A 53 -3.27 -13.84 -3.89
N ASP A 54 -3.02 -13.57 -2.62
CA ASP A 54 -3.76 -14.16 -1.52
C ASP A 54 -4.07 -13.11 -0.45
N SER A 55 -5.10 -13.38 0.36
CA SER A 55 -5.46 -12.59 1.53
C SER A 55 -5.75 -11.10 1.25
N ILE A 56 -6.50 -10.81 0.17
CA ILE A 56 -7.03 -9.48 -0.08
C ILE A 56 -8.30 -9.29 0.75
N MET A 57 -8.25 -8.46 1.78
CA MET A 57 -9.37 -8.16 2.67
C MET A 57 -10.11 -6.90 2.19
N VAL A 58 -11.42 -7.00 2.05
CA VAL A 58 -12.31 -5.88 1.73
C VAL A 58 -13.17 -5.57 2.94
N SER A 59 -13.09 -4.32 3.41
CA SER A 59 -13.85 -3.80 4.52
C SER A 59 -14.45 -2.44 4.18
N LYS A 60 -15.29 -1.90 5.07
CA LYS A 60 -15.87 -0.57 4.99
C LYS A 60 -15.58 0.20 6.27
N THR A 61 -15.57 1.52 6.19
CA THR A 61 -15.53 2.37 7.37
C THR A 61 -16.81 2.23 8.18
N ILE A 62 -16.71 2.46 9.49
CA ILE A 62 -17.83 2.41 10.44
C ILE A 62 -17.92 3.81 11.11
N PRO A 63 -19.13 4.32 11.42
CA PRO A 63 -19.30 5.55 12.19
C PRO A 63 -18.58 5.49 13.54
N ILE A 64 -18.15 6.64 14.06
CA ILE A 64 -17.39 6.67 15.32
C ILE A 64 -18.26 6.37 16.55
N GLU A 65 -19.57 6.59 16.41
CA GLU A 65 -20.59 6.35 17.44
C GLU A 65 -20.90 4.86 17.59
N GLU A 66 -20.56 4.04 16.58
CA GLU A 66 -20.78 2.61 16.59
C GLU A 66 -19.59 1.88 17.22
N LYS A 67 -19.89 0.82 17.98
CA LYS A 67 -18.85 -0.07 18.51
C LYS A 67 -18.15 -0.77 17.35
N PHE A 68 -16.83 -0.69 17.32
CA PHE A 68 -16.04 -1.42 16.34
C PHE A 68 -16.32 -2.93 16.43
N ASP A 69 -16.81 -3.49 15.33
CA ASP A 69 -16.97 -4.93 15.12
C ASP A 69 -16.36 -5.31 13.77
N ALA A 70 -15.43 -6.25 13.81
CA ALA A 70 -14.72 -6.71 12.62
C ALA A 70 -15.68 -7.38 11.63
N ALA A 71 -16.70 -8.11 12.08
CA ALA A 71 -17.64 -8.78 11.18
C ALA A 71 -18.54 -7.80 10.44
N ILE A 72 -18.99 -6.75 11.13
CA ILE A 72 -19.81 -5.68 10.53
C ILE A 72 -18.99 -4.87 9.52
N SER A 73 -17.69 -4.69 9.78
CA SER A 73 -16.80 -3.95 8.88
C SER A 73 -16.49 -4.69 7.58
N ARG A 74 -16.60 -6.02 7.52
CA ARG A 74 -16.14 -6.79 6.36
C ARG A 74 -17.21 -6.90 5.27
N VAL A 75 -16.77 -6.79 4.02
CA VAL A 75 -17.68 -6.75 2.86
C VAL A 75 -17.55 -8.04 2.06
N ARG A 76 -18.65 -8.80 2.02
CA ARG A 76 -18.79 -10.05 1.25
C ARG A 76 -19.35 -9.78 -0.15
N GLY A 77 -19.10 -10.69 -1.09
CA GLY A 77 -19.63 -10.59 -2.45
C GLY A 77 -19.09 -9.41 -3.28
N ALA A 78 -17.94 -8.86 -2.91
CA ALA A 78 -17.25 -7.85 -3.69
C ALA A 78 -16.67 -8.45 -4.98
N VAL A 79 -16.68 -7.67 -6.05
CA VAL A 79 -15.99 -8.03 -7.29
C VAL A 79 -14.56 -7.51 -7.18
N VAL A 80 -13.64 -8.40 -6.80
CA VAL A 80 -12.21 -8.08 -6.67
C VAL A 80 -11.46 -8.56 -7.90
N ARG A 81 -10.74 -7.66 -8.56
CA ARG A 81 -9.95 -7.95 -9.76
C ARG A 81 -8.51 -7.49 -9.59
N VAL A 82 -7.57 -8.29 -10.08
CA VAL A 82 -6.14 -7.98 -10.10
C VAL A 82 -5.57 -8.18 -11.49
N ARG A 83 -4.59 -7.36 -11.87
CA ARG A 83 -3.77 -7.60 -13.07
C ARG A 83 -2.34 -7.17 -12.83
N ARG A 84 -1.43 -7.74 -13.62
CA ARG A 84 -0.14 -7.09 -13.88
C ARG A 84 -0.36 -5.91 -14.83
N ALA A 85 0.38 -4.82 -14.67
CA ALA A 85 0.27 -3.67 -15.55
C ALA A 85 0.48 -4.11 -17.02
N GLY A 86 -0.51 -3.82 -17.87
CA GLY A 86 -0.51 -4.24 -19.29
C GLY A 86 -1.02 -5.65 -19.58
N ASP A 87 -1.47 -6.40 -18.57
CA ASP A 87 -2.03 -7.75 -18.73
C ASP A 87 -3.56 -7.77 -18.56
N ARG A 88 -4.19 -8.94 -18.73
CA ARG A 88 -5.62 -9.17 -18.51
C ARG A 88 -5.99 -9.11 -17.03
N TRP A 89 -7.24 -8.77 -16.77
CA TRP A 89 -7.83 -8.80 -15.42
C TRP A 89 -8.17 -10.24 -15.01
N PHE A 90 -7.78 -10.59 -13.79
CA PHE A 90 -8.15 -11.82 -13.10
C PHE A 90 -9.13 -11.49 -11.98
N THR A 91 -10.24 -12.21 -11.89
CA THR A 91 -11.22 -12.06 -10.80
C THR A 91 -10.85 -13.01 -9.67
N LEU A 92 -10.78 -12.49 -8.44
CA LEU A 92 -10.47 -13.29 -7.25
C LEU A 92 -11.72 -14.01 -6.75
N ALA A 93 -11.52 -15.15 -6.11
CA ALA A 93 -12.55 -15.89 -5.39
C ALA A 93 -12.59 -15.47 -3.91
N GLU A 94 -13.78 -15.43 -3.31
CA GLU A 94 -13.93 -15.21 -1.87
C GLU A 94 -13.62 -16.51 -1.11
N TYR A 95 -12.89 -16.43 0.00
CA TYR A 95 -12.76 -17.53 0.93
C TYR A 95 -14.11 -17.85 1.59
N PRO A 96 -14.37 -19.11 1.96
CA PRO A 96 -15.50 -19.45 2.81
C PRO A 96 -15.48 -18.61 4.10
N PRO A 97 -16.64 -18.13 4.59
CA PRO A 97 -16.68 -17.34 5.82
C PRO A 97 -16.18 -18.18 7.00
N ALA A 98 -15.38 -17.54 7.86
CA ALA A 98 -14.94 -18.14 9.11
C ALA A 98 -16.09 -18.12 10.12
N ILE A 99 -16.51 -19.30 10.57
CA ILE A 99 -17.58 -19.46 11.56
C ILE A 99 -16.97 -19.28 12.95
N VAL A 100 -17.38 -18.24 13.67
CA VAL A 100 -16.99 -18.01 15.05
C VAL A 100 -18.01 -18.70 15.95
N ARG A 101 -17.51 -19.46 16.93
CA ARG A 101 -18.35 -20.20 17.89
C ARG A 101 -18.05 -19.76 19.32
N ASP A 102 -19.06 -19.83 20.18
CA ASP A 102 -18.88 -19.70 21.63
C ASP A 102 -18.28 -20.96 22.26
N ASP A 103 -17.98 -20.90 23.56
CA ASP A 103 -17.47 -22.04 24.34
C ASP A 103 -18.43 -23.25 24.40
N GLN A 104 -19.70 -23.04 24.03
CA GLN A 104 -20.76 -24.04 23.98
C GLN A 104 -20.92 -24.65 22.57
N GLY A 105 -20.17 -24.16 21.59
CA GLY A 105 -20.17 -24.63 20.20
C GLY A 105 -21.26 -24.01 19.32
N ASN A 106 -22.01 -23.02 19.80
CA ASN A 106 -23.01 -22.30 19.02
C ASN A 106 -22.33 -21.28 18.10
N VAL A 107 -22.89 -21.08 16.89
CA VAL A 107 -22.40 -20.06 15.96
C VAL A 107 -22.84 -18.69 16.46
N ILE A 108 -21.87 -17.83 16.75
CA ILE A 108 -22.11 -16.46 17.22
C ILE A 108 -21.89 -15.42 16.11
N ASP A 109 -21.04 -15.74 15.13
CA ASP A 109 -20.69 -14.81 14.07
C ASP A 109 -20.12 -15.53 12.83
N GLU A 110 -20.19 -14.88 11.68
CA GLU A 110 -19.63 -15.34 10.40
C GLU A 110 -18.81 -14.25 9.73
N VAL A 111 -17.50 -14.46 9.66
CA VAL A 111 -16.56 -13.44 9.21
C VAL A 111 -16.04 -13.77 7.81
N GLY A 112 -16.49 -13.01 6.79
CA GLY A 112 -16.12 -13.18 5.38
C GLY A 112 -15.26 -12.04 4.81
N GLY A 113 -15.31 -11.81 3.50
CA GLY A 113 -14.71 -10.64 2.85
C GLY A 113 -13.19 -10.72 2.61
N ILE A 114 -12.64 -11.94 2.53
CA ILE A 114 -11.24 -12.17 2.15
C ILE A 114 -11.23 -12.88 0.79
N TYR A 115 -10.41 -12.40 -0.12
CA TYR A 115 -10.36 -12.85 -1.51
C TYR A 115 -8.96 -13.35 -1.86
N PHE A 116 -8.91 -14.37 -2.71
CA PHE A 116 -7.68 -14.99 -3.19
C PHE A 116 -7.76 -15.36 -4.66
N LEU A 117 -6.59 -15.53 -5.27
CA LEU A 117 -6.42 -16.06 -6.61
C LEU A 117 -5.50 -17.28 -6.53
N PRO A 118 -5.92 -18.45 -7.05
CA PRO A 118 -5.07 -19.62 -7.08
C PRO A 118 -3.72 -19.31 -7.76
N PRO A 119 -2.59 -19.80 -7.22
CA PRO A 119 -1.25 -19.46 -7.69
C PRO A 119 -0.97 -19.91 -9.13
N GLU A 120 -1.79 -20.82 -9.67
CA GLU A 120 -1.73 -21.28 -11.06
C GLU A 120 -2.20 -20.22 -12.07
N SER A 121 -3.01 -19.24 -11.63
CA SER A 121 -3.58 -18.21 -12.51
C SER A 121 -2.65 -17.01 -12.70
N LEU A 122 -2.07 -16.53 -11.60
CA LEU A 122 -1.15 -15.38 -11.60
C LEU A 122 -0.13 -15.57 -10.49
N ARG A 123 1.15 -15.60 -10.86
CA ARG A 123 2.26 -15.59 -9.93
C ARG A 123 2.85 -14.20 -9.83
N VAL A 124 3.00 -13.73 -8.60
CA VAL A 124 3.56 -12.40 -8.32
C VAL A 124 5.07 -12.43 -8.59
N GLU A 125 5.53 -11.55 -9.47
CA GLU A 125 6.94 -11.40 -9.85
C GLU A 125 7.57 -10.16 -9.20
N SER A 126 8.83 -10.27 -8.80
CA SER A 126 9.64 -9.15 -8.31
C SER A 126 9.85 -8.08 -9.38
N GLY A 127 9.83 -6.81 -8.97
CA GLY A 127 10.02 -5.66 -9.85
C GLY A 127 8.82 -5.33 -10.75
N GLN A 128 7.73 -6.09 -10.66
CA GLN A 128 6.52 -5.87 -11.46
C GLN A 128 5.49 -5.01 -10.72
N THR A 129 4.73 -4.23 -11.49
CA THR A 129 3.61 -3.42 -10.99
C THR A 129 2.29 -4.15 -11.20
N TYR A 130 1.46 -4.15 -10.17
CA TYR A 130 0.15 -4.76 -10.14
C TYR A 130 -0.92 -3.71 -9.87
N GLU A 131 -2.08 -3.90 -10.48
CA GLU A 131 -3.26 -3.07 -10.30
C GLU A 131 -4.39 -3.92 -9.71
N LEU A 132 -5.10 -3.32 -8.77
CA LEU A 132 -6.24 -3.89 -8.07
C LEU A 132 -7.46 -3.00 -8.32
N SER A 133 -8.60 -3.60 -8.63
CA SER A 133 -9.90 -2.93 -8.72
C SER A 133 -10.88 -3.72 -7.84
N VAL A 134 -11.61 -3.01 -6.99
CA VAL A 134 -12.62 -3.60 -6.12
C VAL A 134 -13.92 -2.82 -6.28
N ALA A 135 -14.99 -3.53 -6.63
CA ALA A 135 -16.34 -2.98 -6.67
C ALA A 135 -17.24 -3.68 -5.65
N ALA A 136 -17.82 -2.89 -4.74
CA ALA A 136 -18.77 -3.39 -3.73
C ALA A 136 -19.66 -2.25 -3.23
N LEU A 137 -20.90 -2.57 -2.84
CA LEU A 137 -21.86 -1.59 -2.28
C LEU A 137 -22.10 -0.36 -3.18
N GLY A 138 -21.94 -0.50 -4.50
CA GLY A 138 -22.03 0.61 -5.45
C GLY A 138 -20.81 1.54 -5.47
N LEU A 139 -19.78 1.24 -4.67
CA LEU A 139 -18.50 1.94 -4.65
C LEU A 139 -17.47 1.16 -5.46
N GLU A 140 -16.55 1.88 -6.11
CA GLU A 140 -15.40 1.30 -6.81
C GLU A 140 -14.11 1.97 -6.31
N VAL A 141 -13.11 1.15 -6.00
CA VAL A 141 -11.78 1.62 -5.59
C VAL A 141 -10.70 0.92 -6.39
N GLY A 142 -9.64 1.66 -6.71
CA GLY A 142 -8.48 1.16 -7.42
C GLY A 142 -7.21 1.38 -6.60
N ALA A 143 -6.26 0.44 -6.71
CA ALA A 143 -4.94 0.58 -6.13
C ALA A 143 -3.88 0.05 -7.10
N GLN A 144 -2.67 0.62 -7.02
CA GLN A 144 -1.52 0.15 -7.78
C GLN A 144 -0.34 0.00 -6.84
N THR A 145 0.41 -1.09 -6.99
CA THR A 145 1.60 -1.34 -6.17
C THR A 145 2.70 -2.03 -6.98
N THR A 146 3.94 -1.72 -6.68
CA THR A 146 5.12 -2.31 -7.32
C THR A 146 5.82 -3.22 -6.34
N VAL A 147 5.96 -4.50 -6.70
CA VAL A 147 6.68 -5.48 -5.89
C VAL A 147 8.16 -5.16 -5.95
N PRO A 148 8.88 -5.06 -4.81
CA PRO A 148 10.30 -4.75 -4.82
C PRO A 148 11.12 -5.73 -5.69
N PRO A 149 12.16 -5.25 -6.39
CA PRO A 149 13.08 -6.12 -7.11
C PRO A 149 13.81 -7.04 -6.14
N GLN A 150 14.24 -8.21 -6.62
CA GLN A 150 14.98 -9.17 -5.82
C GLN A 150 16.38 -8.60 -5.49
N ILE A 151 16.79 -8.70 -4.22
CA ILE A 151 18.14 -8.30 -3.80
C ILE A 151 19.12 -9.36 -4.32
N SER A 152 20.06 -8.93 -5.17
CA SER A 152 21.19 -9.76 -5.58
C SER A 152 22.35 -9.52 -4.62
N ILE A 153 22.75 -10.56 -3.89
CA ILE A 153 24.01 -10.52 -3.14
C ILE A 153 25.12 -10.76 -4.16
N VAL A 154 25.78 -9.68 -4.58
CA VAL A 154 27.01 -9.81 -5.35
C VAL A 154 28.09 -10.27 -4.37
N GLU A 155 28.60 -11.48 -4.56
CA GLU A 155 29.80 -11.92 -3.85
C GLU A 155 30.94 -10.97 -4.19
N MET A 156 31.28 -10.10 -3.25
CA MET A 156 32.53 -9.35 -3.33
C MET A 156 33.65 -10.37 -3.21
N ASN A 157 34.43 -10.52 -4.28
CA ASN A 157 35.67 -11.29 -4.26
C ASN A 157 36.49 -10.84 -3.05
N ARG A 158 36.60 -11.72 -2.05
CA ARG A 158 37.33 -11.50 -0.80
C ARG A 158 38.84 -11.62 -1.07
N GLY A 159 39.34 -10.82 -2.02
CA GLY A 159 40.71 -10.87 -2.54
C GLY A 159 41.52 -9.60 -2.31
N GLU A 160 40.88 -8.46 -2.05
CA GLU A 160 41.60 -7.22 -1.72
C GLU A 160 41.61 -7.04 -0.19
N ARG A 161 42.62 -7.62 0.45
CA ARG A 161 42.99 -7.27 1.83
C ARG A 161 43.29 -5.77 1.87
N TYR A 162 42.38 -5.00 2.47
CA TYR A 162 42.65 -3.65 2.93
C TYR A 162 43.65 -3.74 4.10
N GLY A 163 44.94 -3.89 3.79
CA GLY A 163 45.95 -4.12 4.82
C GLY A 163 47.41 -4.25 4.37
N ASP A 164 47.70 -4.60 3.11
CA ASP A 164 49.10 -4.78 2.67
C ASP A 164 49.63 -3.56 1.87
N ARG A 165 49.42 -2.35 2.39
CA ARG A 165 50.23 -1.19 1.98
C ARG A 165 51.45 -1.12 2.90
N PRO A 166 52.68 -1.38 2.41
CA PRO A 166 53.87 -1.02 3.17
C PRO A 166 53.88 0.51 3.34
N LEU A 167 53.60 0.96 4.56
CA LEU A 167 53.95 2.29 5.01
C LEU A 167 55.48 2.37 4.93
N PHE A 168 55.99 3.28 4.09
CA PHE A 168 57.41 3.58 3.89
C PHE A 168 58.20 2.63 2.97
N ALA A 169 57.91 2.70 1.67
CA ALA A 169 58.97 2.67 0.66
C ALA A 169 59.23 4.11 0.19
N SER A 170 60.06 4.82 0.96
CA SER A 170 60.74 6.02 0.49
C SER A 170 61.72 5.58 -0.60
N GLY A 171 61.46 5.95 -1.84
CA GLY A 171 62.38 5.63 -2.92
C GLY A 171 61.77 5.71 -4.30
N ASP A 172 62.12 6.79 -4.98
CA ASP A 172 62.22 6.90 -6.44
C ASP A 172 61.01 7.29 -7.29
N ARG A 173 61.06 8.59 -7.63
CA ARG A 173 61.10 9.13 -8.99
C ARG A 173 59.93 8.77 -9.91
N GLN A 174 59.08 9.78 -10.05
CA GLN A 174 58.71 10.38 -11.34
C GLN A 174 59.18 9.61 -12.59
N LYS A 175 58.24 9.03 -13.32
CA LYS A 175 58.25 9.05 -14.78
C LYS A 175 56.85 9.21 -15.32
N LEU A 176 56.57 10.44 -15.69
CA LEU A 176 55.54 10.85 -16.64
C LEU A 176 55.81 10.18 -17.99
N CYS A 177 54.93 9.27 -18.41
CA CYS A 177 54.60 8.96 -19.81
C CYS A 177 53.12 8.52 -19.76
N GLY A 178 52.14 9.16 -20.40
CA GLY A 178 52.18 9.78 -21.71
C GLY A 178 51.97 8.73 -22.79
N CYS A 179 50.73 8.25 -22.97
CA CYS A 179 50.27 7.72 -24.25
C CYS A 179 48.76 7.81 -24.36
N SER A 180 48.36 8.81 -25.16
CA SER A 180 47.10 8.91 -25.86
C SER A 180 46.85 7.72 -26.78
N ALA A 181 45.56 7.45 -27.01
CA ALA A 181 44.96 7.05 -28.27
C ALA A 181 45.35 5.68 -28.88
N PHE A 182 44.35 4.80 -28.98
CA PHE A 182 43.91 4.03 -30.16
C PHE A 182 43.13 2.81 -29.64
N GLN A 183 42.15 2.19 -30.27
CA GLN A 183 41.28 2.48 -31.40
C GLN A 183 40.39 1.22 -31.49
N ARG A 184 39.11 1.42 -31.81
CA ARG A 184 38.16 0.37 -32.21
C ARG A 184 38.79 -0.64 -33.18
N VAL A 185 38.55 -1.93 -32.97
CA VAL A 185 38.41 -2.92 -34.06
C VAL A 185 37.35 -3.97 -33.70
N LEU A 186 36.44 -4.17 -34.66
CA LEU A 186 35.40 -5.19 -34.74
C LEU A 186 35.95 -6.61 -34.92
N ALA A 187 35.25 -7.61 -34.37
CA ALA A 187 34.97 -8.92 -35.02
C ALA A 187 33.88 -9.61 -34.18
N ALA A 188 32.64 -9.82 -34.62
CA ALA A 188 32.15 -10.66 -35.71
C ALA A 188 32.23 -12.18 -35.44
N ALA A 189 31.03 -12.76 -35.26
CA ALA A 189 30.55 -14.05 -35.78
C ALA A 189 31.10 -15.40 -35.25
N ALA A 190 30.22 -16.17 -34.60
CA ALA A 190 29.89 -17.59 -34.87
C ALA A 190 28.75 -18.02 -33.90
N ARG A 191 27.49 -18.22 -34.32
CA ARG A 191 26.86 -19.38 -35.00
C ARG A 191 27.02 -20.74 -34.29
N ARG A 192 25.85 -21.40 -34.10
CA ARG A 192 25.60 -22.86 -34.12
C ARG A 192 26.04 -23.63 -32.85
N ASP A 193 25.35 -24.62 -32.29
CA ASP A 193 24.22 -25.50 -32.65
C ASP A 193 23.51 -25.91 -31.33
N ASP A 194 22.18 -25.95 -31.24
CA ASP A 194 21.34 -27.14 -31.43
C ASP A 194 21.85 -28.41 -30.70
N LEU A 195 21.24 -28.73 -29.55
CA LEU A 195 21.35 -30.05 -28.91
C LEU A 195 20.07 -30.33 -28.12
N SER A 196 19.05 -30.67 -28.89
CA SER A 196 17.88 -31.42 -28.46
C SER A 196 18.26 -32.89 -28.27
N HIS A 197 18.33 -33.37 -27.02
CA HIS A 197 18.34 -34.81 -26.75
C HIS A 197 17.33 -35.18 -25.66
N HIS A 198 16.21 -35.72 -26.15
CA HIS A 198 15.55 -36.93 -25.65
C HIS A 198 16.14 -37.55 -24.37
N CYS A 199 15.35 -37.51 -23.29
CA CYS A 199 15.41 -38.54 -22.26
C CYS A 199 14.04 -39.20 -22.11
N ARG A 200 13.85 -40.28 -22.86
CA ARG A 200 12.74 -41.25 -22.78
C ARG A 200 13.28 -42.48 -22.02
N ARG A 201 12.75 -42.80 -20.84
CA ARG A 201 12.80 -44.15 -20.20
C ARG A 201 11.59 -44.22 -19.26
N ARG A 202 10.47 -44.86 -19.63
CA ARG A 202 10.17 -46.31 -19.64
C ARG A 202 10.48 -47.06 -18.33
N GLN A 203 9.37 -47.44 -17.67
CA GLN A 203 9.07 -48.72 -17.03
C GLN A 203 9.90 -49.14 -15.80
N ARG A 204 9.23 -49.23 -14.64
CA ARG A 204 8.56 -50.46 -14.17
C ARG A 204 7.32 -50.11 -13.38
#